data_AF-A0A930AR95-F1
#
_entry.id   AF-A0A930AR95-F1
#
_cell.length_a   1.000
_cell.length_b   1.000
_cell.length_c   1.000
_cell.angle_alpha   90.00
_cell.angle_beta   90.00
_cell.angle_gamma   90.00
#
_symmetry.space_group_name_H-M   'P 1'
#
loop_
_entity.id
_entity.type
_entity.pdbx_description
1 polymer ?
#
loop_
_entity_poly.entity_id
_entity_poly.type
_entity_poly.pdbx_seq_one_letter_code
_entity_poly.pdbx_strand_id
1 'polypeptide(L)' 'MNLKEYIASVPNYPKEGIIFRDISPLMA' A
#
# COMPACT_ATOMS: atom_id res chain seq x y z
N MET A 1 5.09 17.54 1.43
CA MET A 1 4.88 16.18 1.97
C MET A 1 4.68 15.25 0.79
N ASN A 2 5.49 14.20 0.64
CA ASN A 2 5.39 13.28 -0.49
C ASN A 2 4.42 12.15 -0.13
N LEU A 3 3.17 12.24 -0.58
CA LEU A 3 2.12 11.25 -0.26
C LEU A 3 2.52 9.81 -0.67
N LYS A 4 3.40 9.68 -1.66
CA LYS A 4 3.92 8.39 -2.14
C LYS A 4 4.77 7.65 -1.10
N GLU A 5 5.39 8.35 -0.14
CA GLU A 5 6.21 7.72 0.91
C GLU A 5 5.36 7.00 1.96
N TYR A 6 4.07 7.34 2.04
CA TYR A 6 3.12 6.76 3.00
C TYR A 6 2.31 5.59 2.41
N ILE A 7 2.62 5.16 1.18
CA ILE A 7 1.95 4.02 0.55
C ILE A 7 2.73 2.74 0.88
N ALA A 8 2.17 1.91 1.77
CA ALA A 8 2.76 0.62 2.11
C ALA A 8 2.58 -0.36 0.94
N SER A 9 3.58 -1.23 0.72
CA SER A 9 3.54 -2.22 -0.36
C SER A 9 3.49 -3.61 0.23
N VAL A 10 2.36 -4.29 0.07
CA VAL A 10 2.12 -5.63 0.62
C VAL A 10 2.13 -6.63 -0.53
N PRO A 11 3.19 -7.44 -0.69
CA PRO A 11 3.24 -8.45 -1.75
C PRO A 11 2.30 -9.62 -1.44
N ASN A 12 1.77 -10.24 -2.49
CA ASN A 12 0.91 -11.43 -2.47
C ASN A 12 -0.41 -11.26 -1.70
N TYR A 13 -0.99 -10.07 -1.71
CA TYR A 13 -2.27 -9.78 -1.04
C TYR A 13 -3.31 -9.17 -2.01
N PRO A 14 -4.61 -9.56 -1.93
CA PRO A 14 -5.15 -10.69 -1.15
C PRO A 14 -4.89 -12.06 -1.79
N LYS A 15 -4.23 -12.08 -2.95
CA LYS A 15 -3.87 -13.29 -3.71
C LYS A 15 -2.41 -13.22 -4.13
N GLU A 16 -1.80 -14.39 -4.31
CA GLU A 16 -0.44 -14.53 -4.79
C GLU A 16 -0.23 -13.83 -6.14
N GLY A 17 0.91 -13.15 -6.31
CA GLY A 17 1.26 -12.39 -7.52
C GLY A 17 0.76 -10.94 -7.54
N ILE A 18 -0.02 -10.50 -6.55
CA ILE A 18 -0.52 -9.12 -6.46
C ILE A 18 0.32 -8.30 -5.48
N ILE A 19 0.76 -7.11 -5.87
CA ILE A 19 1.33 -6.13 -4.92
C ILE A 19 0.22 -5.15 -4.53
N PHE A 20 -0.29 -5.29 -3.32
CA PHE A 20 -1.26 -4.37 -2.76
C PHE A 20 -0.58 -3.07 -2.29
N ARG A 21 -1.22 -1.94 -2.59
CA ARG A 21 -0.75 -0.60 -2.19
C ARG A 21 -1.69 -0.08 -1.12
N ASP A 22 -1.23 -0.10 0.12
CA ASP A 22 -1.99 0.34 1.27
C ASP A 22 -1.91 1.87 1.41
N ILE A 23 -3.07 2.52 1.29
CA ILE A 23 -3.24 3.98 1.44
C ILE A 23 -3.96 4.35 2.75
N SER A 24 -4.26 3.38 3.62
CA SER A 24 -4.83 3.64 4.95
C SER A 24 -4.04 4.67 5.77
N PRO A 25 -2.69 4.75 5.70
CA PRO A 25 -1.93 5.80 6.38
C PRO A 25 -2.26 7.25 5.94
N LEU A 26 -2.91 7.43 4.79
CA LEU A 26 -3.29 8.73 4.25
C LEU A 26 -4.74 9.13 4.57
N MET A 27 -5.54 8.25 5.14
CA MET A 27 -6.97 8.49 5.44
C MET A 27 -7.24 8.87 6.91
N ALA A 28 -6.19 9.03 7.71
CA ALA A 28 -6.25 9.43 9.12
C ALA A 28 -6.44 10.94 9.31
#